data_AF-A0A5N6H2L3-F1
#
_entry.id   AF-A0A5N6H2L3-F1
#
_cell.length_a   1.000
_cell.length_b   1.000
_cell.length_c   1.000
_cell.angle_alpha   90.00
_cell.angle_beta   90.00
_cell.angle_gamma   90.00
#
_symmetry.space_group_name_H-M   'P 1'
#
loop_
_entity.id
_entity.type
_entity.pdbx_description
1 polymer ?
#
loop_
_entity_poly.entity_id
_entity_poly.type
_entity_poly.pdbx_seq_one_letter_code
_entity_poly.pdbx_strand_id
1 'polypeptide(L)'
;MERDLPTITGVLSGIGPKVDALDSAIQAYTGGDVTKVQQASDSLVDAINAGTTKVSGTSNLSGGDALGLPGPVNDLKQKITTAVTHLSSKKSQIVQAGKGAQTYNDLIQQKTAAKKLSDTIVSKVPENLQNLASGIAGGISDAIEKGVQDFQDQAGKAGKRDVEGAEAVAAIEV
;
A
#
# COMPACT_ATOMS: atom_id res chain seq x y z
N MET A 1 2.55 25.13 -23.67
CA MET A 1 2.82 24.39 -22.42
C MET A 1 1.75 23.33 -22.28
N GLU A 2 2.16 22.06 -22.20
CA GLU A 2 1.25 20.96 -21.89
C GLU A 2 0.70 21.12 -20.47
N ARG A 3 -0.56 20.71 -20.28
CA ARG A 3 -1.16 20.66 -18.95
C ARG A 3 -0.60 19.44 -18.24
N ASP A 4 0.28 19.65 -17.26
CA ASP A 4 0.88 18.55 -16.48
C ASP A 4 -0.14 17.84 -15.55
N LEU A 5 -1.29 18.47 -15.28
CA LEU A 5 -2.37 17.91 -14.47
C LEU A 5 -2.90 16.57 -15.01
N PRO A 6 -3.31 16.45 -16.30
CA PRO A 6 -3.67 15.17 -16.93
C PRO A 6 -2.66 14.04 -16.70
N THR A 7 -1.36 14.33 -16.71
CA THR A 7 -0.33 13.32 -16.46
C THR A 7 -0.38 12.83 -15.02
N ILE A 8 -0.48 13.76 -14.06
CA ILE A 8 -0.55 13.43 -12.62
C ILE A 8 -1.86 12.71 -12.29
N THR A 9 -3.00 13.20 -12.75
CA THR A 9 -4.29 12.55 -12.52
C THR A 9 -4.37 11.19 -13.23
N GLY A 10 -3.80 11.07 -14.43
CA GLY A 10 -3.67 9.80 -15.15
C GLY A 10 -2.83 8.76 -14.38
N VAL A 11 -1.76 9.19 -13.71
CA VAL A 11 -0.99 8.32 -12.80
C VAL A 11 -1.85 7.84 -11.64
N LEU A 12 -2.54 8.74 -10.95
CA LEU A 12 -3.41 8.39 -9.82
C LEU A 12 -4.55 7.43 -10.24
N SER A 13 -5.19 7.72 -11.38
CA SER A 13 -6.21 6.84 -11.97
C SER A 13 -5.65 5.48 -12.41
N GLY A 14 -4.39 5.40 -12.81
CA GLY A 14 -3.72 4.14 -13.16
C GLY A 14 -3.37 3.27 -11.94
N ILE A 15 -3.13 3.89 -10.78
CA ILE A 15 -2.84 3.18 -9.52
C ILE A 15 -4.13 2.59 -8.92
N GLY A 16 -5.26 3.29 -9.04
CA GLY A 16 -6.56 2.84 -8.50
C GLY A 16 -6.91 1.37 -8.83
N PRO A 17 -6.89 0.94 -10.10
CA PRO A 17 -7.13 -0.44 -10.49
C PRO A 17 -6.16 -1.47 -9.89
N LYS A 18 -4.92 -1.07 -9.58
CA LYS A 18 -3.95 -1.95 -8.90
C LYS A 18 -4.30 -2.14 -7.44
N VAL A 19 -4.80 -1.10 -6.78
CA VAL A 19 -5.36 -1.19 -5.43
C VAL A 19 -6.60 -2.08 -5.44
N ASP A 20 -7.51 -1.92 -6.41
CA ASP A 20 -8.71 -2.76 -6.53
C ASP A 20 -8.35 -4.24 -6.76
N ALA A 21 -7.30 -4.51 -7.56
CA ALA A 21 -6.81 -5.86 -7.80
C ALA A 21 -6.19 -6.49 -6.54
N LEU A 22 -5.41 -5.71 -5.78
CA LEU A 22 -4.88 -6.13 -4.48
C LEU A 22 -6.01 -6.43 -3.50
N ASP A 23 -6.98 -5.52 -3.39
CA ASP A 23 -8.16 -5.70 -2.55
C ASP A 23 -8.94 -6.98 -2.89
N SER A 24 -9.20 -7.19 -4.18
CA SER A 24 -9.88 -8.40 -4.66
C SER A 24 -9.11 -9.67 -4.31
N ALA A 25 -7.77 -9.66 -4.46
CA ALA A 25 -6.93 -10.79 -4.10
C ALA A 25 -6.95 -11.08 -2.58
N ILE A 26 -6.96 -10.03 -1.76
CA ILE A 26 -7.07 -10.14 -0.30
C ILE A 26 -8.43 -10.73 0.10
N GLN A 27 -9.53 -10.20 -0.46
CA GLN A 27 -10.87 -10.70 -0.16
C GLN A 27 -11.02 -12.18 -0.52
N ALA A 28 -10.49 -12.57 -1.69
CA ALA A 28 -10.49 -13.95 -2.18
C ALA A 28 -9.53 -14.88 -1.42
N TYR A 29 -8.62 -14.36 -0.61
CA TYR A 29 -7.70 -15.18 0.17
C TYR A 29 -8.43 -15.90 1.30
N THR A 30 -8.32 -17.23 1.32
CA THR A 30 -8.98 -18.10 2.31
C THR A 30 -8.01 -18.85 3.21
N GLY A 31 -6.70 -18.60 3.10
CA GLY A 31 -5.64 -19.29 3.86
C GLY A 31 -4.62 -20.02 2.97
N GLY A 32 -3.44 -20.29 3.52
CA GLY A 32 -2.37 -21.03 2.84
C GLY A 32 -1.54 -20.17 1.89
N ASP A 33 -1.76 -20.31 0.59
CA ASP A 33 -0.95 -19.64 -0.44
C ASP A 33 -1.31 -18.14 -0.59
N VAL A 34 -0.32 -17.26 -0.43
CA VAL A 34 -0.48 -15.80 -0.57
C VAL A 34 0.02 -15.27 -1.92
N THR A 35 0.38 -16.12 -2.87
CA THR A 35 1.06 -15.74 -4.11
C THR A 35 0.27 -14.70 -4.90
N LYS A 36 -1.06 -14.84 -4.97
CA LYS A 36 -1.92 -13.84 -5.65
C LYS A 36 -1.93 -12.48 -4.96
N VAL A 37 -1.93 -12.48 -3.63
CA VAL A 37 -1.88 -11.24 -2.82
C VAL A 37 -0.52 -10.58 -3.01
N GLN A 38 0.57 -11.36 -2.98
CA GLN A 38 1.93 -10.87 -3.21
C GLN A 38 2.06 -10.25 -4.61
N GLN A 39 1.67 -10.96 -5.66
CA GLN A 39 1.77 -10.46 -7.04
C GLN A 39 1.00 -9.16 -7.24
N ALA A 40 -0.18 -9.03 -6.62
CA ALA A 40 -0.95 -7.80 -6.68
C ALA A 40 -0.28 -6.66 -5.90
N SER A 41 0.33 -6.97 -4.74
CA SER A 41 1.13 -6.04 -3.95
C SER A 41 2.34 -5.53 -4.73
N ASP A 42 3.13 -6.43 -5.33
CA ASP A 42 4.30 -6.09 -6.15
C ASP A 42 3.88 -5.22 -7.35
N SER A 43 2.81 -5.61 -8.04
CA SER A 43 2.29 -4.82 -9.16
C SER A 43 1.79 -3.43 -8.74
N LEU A 44 1.29 -3.27 -7.52
CA LEU A 44 0.91 -1.97 -6.97
C LEU A 44 2.15 -1.12 -6.70
N VAL A 45 3.18 -1.67 -6.04
CA VAL A 45 4.45 -0.97 -5.78
C VAL A 45 5.10 -0.52 -7.09
N ASP A 46 5.14 -1.38 -8.11
CA ASP A 46 5.68 -1.06 -9.43
C ASP A 46 4.91 0.09 -10.09
N ALA A 47 3.57 0.07 -10.01
CA ALA A 47 2.74 1.13 -10.57
C ALA A 47 2.97 2.47 -9.85
N ILE A 48 3.13 2.47 -8.52
CA ILE A 48 3.44 3.67 -7.74
C ILE A 48 4.82 4.21 -8.11
N ASN A 49 5.83 3.34 -8.24
CA ASN A 49 7.19 3.74 -8.62
C ASN A 49 7.23 4.31 -10.05
N ALA A 50 6.59 3.64 -11.01
CA ALA A 50 6.48 4.13 -12.38
C ALA A 50 5.71 5.47 -12.44
N GLY A 51 4.63 5.59 -11.67
CA GLY A 51 3.89 6.82 -11.49
C GLY A 51 4.75 7.95 -10.95
N THR A 52 5.55 7.68 -9.92
CA THR A 52 6.49 8.63 -9.32
C THR A 52 7.48 9.15 -10.35
N THR A 53 8.08 8.28 -11.16
CA THR A 53 8.99 8.70 -12.24
C THR A 53 8.29 9.59 -13.26
N LYS A 54 7.06 9.26 -13.65
CA LYS A 54 6.27 10.08 -14.58
C LYS A 54 5.98 11.47 -14.00
N VAL A 55 5.49 11.55 -12.76
CA VAL A 55 5.21 12.82 -12.08
C VAL A 55 6.49 13.63 -11.90
N SER A 56 7.61 13.00 -11.55
CA SER A 56 8.90 13.70 -11.41
C SER A 56 9.33 14.39 -12.70
N GLY A 57 9.02 13.80 -13.86
CA GLY A 57 9.31 14.36 -15.19
C GLY A 57 8.37 15.48 -15.65
N THR A 58 7.29 15.79 -14.93
CA THR A 58 6.37 16.88 -15.31
C THR A 58 6.91 18.24 -14.91
N SER A 59 6.39 19.30 -15.53
CA SER A 59 6.61 20.67 -15.01
C SER A 59 5.79 20.92 -13.75
N ASN A 60 6.03 22.07 -13.11
CA ASN A 60 5.22 22.51 -11.98
C ASN A 60 3.81 22.86 -12.44
N LEU A 61 2.82 22.48 -11.64
CA LEU A 61 1.43 22.82 -11.85
C LEU A 61 1.19 24.31 -11.68
N SER A 62 0.23 24.83 -12.44
CA SER A 62 -0.37 26.12 -12.11
C SER A 62 -1.22 25.99 -10.82
N GLY A 63 -1.45 27.12 -10.14
CA GLY A 63 -2.33 27.13 -8.96
C GLY A 63 -3.74 26.60 -9.27
N GLY A 64 -4.28 26.94 -10.46
CA GLY A 64 -5.59 26.44 -10.90
C GLY A 64 -5.61 24.95 -11.21
N ASP A 65 -4.52 24.41 -11.79
CA ASP A 65 -4.41 22.97 -12.05
C ASP A 65 -4.29 22.17 -10.75
N ALA A 66 -3.55 22.66 -9.76
CA ALA A 66 -3.39 22.01 -8.46
C ALA A 66 -4.72 21.79 -7.73
N LEU A 67 -5.74 22.62 -7.99
CA LEU A 67 -7.10 22.45 -7.44
C LEU A 67 -7.83 21.21 -7.99
N GLY A 68 -7.33 20.58 -9.06
CA GLY A 68 -7.86 19.33 -9.60
C GLY A 68 -7.33 18.06 -8.92
N LEU A 69 -6.33 18.17 -8.05
CA LEU A 69 -5.72 17.02 -7.34
C LEU A 69 -6.57 16.42 -6.21
N PRO A 70 -7.32 17.20 -5.39
CA PRO A 70 -7.98 16.66 -4.20
C PRO A 70 -8.91 15.47 -4.46
N GLY A 71 -9.70 15.51 -5.53
CA GLY A 71 -10.65 14.44 -5.88
C GLY A 71 -9.95 13.10 -6.14
N PRO A 72 -9.08 13.00 -7.16
CA PRO A 72 -8.34 11.78 -7.47
C PRO A 72 -7.49 11.24 -6.30
N VAL A 73 -6.89 12.12 -5.50
CA VAL A 73 -6.13 11.70 -4.31
C VAL A 73 -7.04 11.10 -3.24
N ASN A 74 -8.19 11.72 -2.98
CA ASN A 74 -9.15 11.21 -2.01
C ASN A 74 -9.75 9.87 -2.46
N ASP A 75 -10.06 9.70 -3.75
CA ASP A 75 -10.55 8.43 -4.30
C ASP A 75 -9.52 7.31 -4.09
N LEU A 76 -8.24 7.59 -4.39
CA LEU A 76 -7.17 6.62 -4.17
C LEU A 76 -6.99 6.28 -2.69
N LYS A 77 -7.03 7.30 -1.80
CA LYS A 77 -6.99 7.11 -0.35
C LYS A 77 -8.11 6.19 0.15
N GLN A 78 -9.34 6.38 -0.33
CA GLN A 78 -10.47 5.54 0.06
C GLN A 78 -10.26 4.09 -0.37
N LYS A 79 -9.82 3.84 -1.61
CA LYS A 79 -9.51 2.49 -2.09
C LYS A 79 -8.45 1.80 -1.24
N ILE A 80 -7.37 2.51 -0.92
CA ILE A 80 -6.30 1.97 -0.07
C ILE A 80 -6.81 1.67 1.34
N THR A 81 -7.63 2.55 1.91
CA THR A 81 -8.23 2.35 3.23
C THR A 81 -9.09 1.08 3.27
N THR A 82 -9.89 0.85 2.23
CA THR A 82 -10.68 -0.38 2.07
C THR A 82 -9.79 -1.61 1.97
N ALA A 83 -8.78 -1.59 1.09
CA ALA A 83 -7.85 -2.70 0.90
C ALA A 83 -7.10 -3.07 2.20
N VAL A 84 -6.62 -2.06 2.94
CA VAL A 84 -5.97 -2.26 4.24
C VAL A 84 -6.94 -2.84 5.26
N THR A 85 -8.19 -2.36 5.30
CA THR A 85 -9.21 -2.90 6.21
C THR A 85 -9.49 -4.37 5.94
N HIS A 86 -9.61 -4.76 4.66
CA HIS A 86 -9.75 -6.16 4.28
C HIS A 86 -8.49 -6.96 4.61
N LEU A 87 -7.29 -6.42 4.42
CA LEU A 87 -6.04 -7.10 4.78
C LEU A 87 -5.99 -7.40 6.27
N SER A 88 -6.34 -6.42 7.11
CA SER A 88 -6.39 -6.59 8.57
C SER A 88 -7.40 -7.67 8.98
N SER A 89 -8.55 -7.78 8.30
CA SER A 89 -9.52 -8.85 8.54
C SER A 89 -8.95 -10.25 8.22
N LYS A 90 -7.98 -10.35 7.30
CA LYS A 90 -7.31 -11.61 6.92
C LYS A 90 -6.06 -11.91 7.74
N LYS A 91 -5.66 -11.01 8.65
CA LYS A 91 -4.41 -11.12 9.43
C LYS A 91 -4.22 -12.50 10.05
N SER A 92 -5.23 -13.04 10.73
CA SER A 92 -5.13 -14.36 11.38
C SER A 92 -4.77 -15.47 10.38
N GLN A 93 -5.41 -15.51 9.21
CA GLN A 93 -5.15 -16.51 8.17
C GLN A 93 -3.76 -16.34 7.53
N ILE A 94 -3.30 -15.09 7.39
CA ILE A 94 -1.96 -14.78 6.87
C ILE A 94 -0.87 -15.21 7.86
N VAL A 95 -1.09 -14.96 9.16
CA VAL A 95 -0.17 -15.35 10.22
C VAL A 95 -0.13 -16.88 10.37
N GLN A 96 -1.29 -17.56 10.33
CA GLN A 96 -1.35 -19.03 10.32
C GLN A 96 -0.63 -19.65 9.12
N ALA A 97 -0.62 -18.98 7.97
CA ALA A 97 0.14 -19.39 6.80
C ALA A 97 1.66 -19.10 6.91
N GLY A 98 2.12 -18.50 8.01
CA GLY A 98 3.53 -18.11 8.19
C GLY A 98 3.95 -16.90 7.35
N LYS A 99 2.99 -16.09 6.89
CA LYS A 99 3.22 -14.97 5.97
C LYS A 99 3.09 -13.59 6.60
N GLY A 100 2.94 -13.52 7.93
CA GLY A 100 2.82 -12.26 8.68
C GLY A 100 4.02 -11.32 8.47
N ALA A 101 5.25 -11.83 8.60
CA ALA A 101 6.45 -11.01 8.44
C ALA A 101 6.65 -10.51 7.00
N GLN A 102 6.31 -11.34 6.00
CA GLN A 102 6.32 -10.95 4.59
C GLN A 102 5.34 -9.80 4.35
N THR A 103 4.09 -9.98 4.81
CA THR A 103 3.02 -8.96 4.67
C THR A 103 3.38 -7.64 5.35
N TYR A 104 3.99 -7.69 6.53
CA TYR A 104 4.51 -6.50 7.20
C TYR A 104 5.54 -5.75 6.33
N ASN A 105 6.50 -6.47 5.74
CA ASN A 105 7.52 -5.87 4.88
C ASN A 105 6.90 -5.28 3.60
N ASP A 106 5.93 -5.98 2.99
CA ASP A 106 5.21 -5.48 1.81
C ASP A 106 4.51 -4.16 2.11
N LEU A 107 3.83 -4.06 3.26
CA LEU A 107 3.18 -2.84 3.72
C LEU A 107 4.17 -1.69 3.93
N ILE A 108 5.36 -1.97 4.47
CA ILE A 108 6.45 -0.97 4.60
C ILE A 108 6.93 -0.49 3.22
N GLN A 109 7.07 -1.40 2.25
CA GLN A 109 7.47 -1.06 0.88
C GLN A 109 6.39 -0.19 0.20
N GLN A 110 5.12 -0.58 0.30
CA GLN A 110 4.00 0.20 -0.22
C GLN A 110 3.92 1.57 0.43
N LYS A 111 4.07 1.68 1.76
CA LYS A 111 4.06 2.96 2.48
C LYS A 111 5.19 3.87 1.99
N THR A 112 6.39 3.33 1.83
CA THR A 112 7.56 4.06 1.35
C THR A 112 7.34 4.58 -0.08
N ALA A 113 6.86 3.72 -0.97
CA ALA A 113 6.56 4.09 -2.36
C ALA A 113 5.46 5.16 -2.43
N ALA A 114 4.37 4.98 -1.69
CA ALA A 114 3.27 5.93 -1.63
C ALA A 114 3.71 7.29 -1.08
N LYS A 115 4.50 7.31 0.00
CA LYS A 115 5.09 8.55 0.53
C LYS A 115 5.94 9.27 -0.52
N LYS A 116 6.79 8.53 -1.24
CA LYS A 116 7.62 9.10 -2.31
C LYS A 116 6.78 9.72 -3.43
N LEU A 117 5.70 9.05 -3.85
CA LEU A 117 4.76 9.59 -4.83
C LEU A 117 4.10 10.87 -4.30
N SER A 118 3.58 10.85 -3.08
CA SER A 118 2.96 12.01 -2.42
C SER A 118 3.92 13.20 -2.35
N ASP A 119 5.14 13.00 -1.86
CA ASP A 119 6.17 14.05 -1.78
C ASP A 119 6.52 14.59 -3.18
N THR A 120 6.55 13.72 -4.19
CA THR A 120 6.79 14.12 -5.58
C THR A 120 5.65 14.96 -6.13
N ILE A 121 4.38 14.59 -5.89
CA ILE A 121 3.21 15.40 -6.30
C ILE A 121 3.24 16.78 -5.60
N VAL A 122 3.52 16.81 -4.30
CA VAL A 122 3.64 18.07 -3.53
C VAL A 122 4.72 18.97 -4.13
N SER A 123 5.86 18.41 -4.55
CA SER A 123 6.94 19.19 -5.18
C SER A 123 6.55 19.84 -6.50
N LYS A 124 5.49 19.34 -7.16
CA LYS A 124 4.94 19.91 -8.41
C LYS A 124 3.85 20.95 -8.15
N VAL A 125 3.43 21.15 -6.92
CA VAL A 125 2.42 22.15 -6.54
C VAL A 125 3.11 23.47 -6.16
N PRO A 126 2.53 24.64 -6.53
CA PRO A 126 3.04 25.95 -6.10
C PRO A 126 3.17 26.06 -4.58
N GLU A 127 4.20 26.77 -4.08
CA GLU A 127 4.50 26.90 -2.64
C GLU A 127 3.27 27.29 -1.80
N ASN A 128 2.47 28.23 -2.28
CA ASN A 128 1.27 28.71 -1.57
C ASN A 128 0.18 27.62 -1.40
N LEU A 129 0.27 26.50 -2.12
CA LEU A 129 -0.64 25.36 -2.05
C LEU A 129 0.03 24.08 -1.52
N GLN A 130 1.34 24.08 -1.25
CA GLN A 130 2.06 22.88 -0.82
C GLN A 130 1.56 22.32 0.53
N ASN A 131 1.15 23.18 1.47
CA ASN A 131 0.56 22.73 2.74
C ASN A 131 -0.76 21.98 2.53
N LEU A 132 -1.61 22.49 1.63
CA LEU A 132 -2.86 21.82 1.26
C LEU A 132 -2.57 20.48 0.58
N ALA A 133 -1.65 20.47 -0.39
CA ALA A 133 -1.25 19.25 -1.08
C ALA A 133 -0.65 18.20 -0.13
N SER A 134 0.18 18.63 0.84
CA SER A 134 0.80 17.74 1.82
C SER A 134 -0.23 17.09 2.73
N GLY A 135 -1.23 17.84 3.22
CA GLY A 135 -2.30 17.27 4.04
C GLY A 135 -3.14 16.25 3.29
N ILE A 136 -3.41 16.50 2.02
CA ILE A 136 -4.19 15.60 1.16
C ILE A 136 -3.39 14.34 0.81
N ALA A 137 -2.14 14.52 0.36
CA ALA A 137 -1.27 13.43 -0.09
C ALA A 137 -0.72 12.58 1.06
N GLY A 138 -0.53 13.16 2.25
CA GLY A 138 -0.15 12.44 3.47
C GLY A 138 -1.20 11.40 3.88
N GLY A 139 -2.48 11.70 3.65
CA GLY A 139 -3.57 10.78 3.94
C GLY A 139 -3.50 9.44 3.18
N ILE A 140 -2.75 9.36 2.08
CA ILE A 140 -2.47 8.08 1.37
C ILE A 140 -1.53 7.21 2.20
N SER A 141 -0.40 7.77 2.66
CA SER A 141 0.57 7.02 3.47
C SER A 141 0.02 6.65 4.84
N ASP A 142 -0.84 7.49 5.42
CA ASP A 142 -1.49 7.24 6.71
C ASP A 142 -2.43 6.03 6.63
N ALA A 143 -3.14 5.85 5.51
CA ALA A 143 -4.01 4.70 5.31
C ALA A 143 -3.22 3.38 5.31
N ILE A 144 -2.02 3.37 4.70
CA ILE A 144 -1.12 2.21 4.71
C ILE A 144 -0.48 2.01 6.08
N GLU A 145 -0.16 3.09 6.80
CA GLU A 145 0.40 3.03 8.15
C GLU A 145 -0.49 2.25 9.12
N LYS A 146 -1.82 2.37 9.01
CA LYS A 146 -2.75 1.56 9.79
C LYS A 146 -2.51 0.05 9.58
N GLY A 147 -2.30 -0.37 8.33
CA GLY A 147 -1.98 -1.77 8.02
C GLY A 147 -0.63 -2.19 8.59
N VAL A 148 0.39 -1.32 8.50
CA VAL A 148 1.72 -1.56 9.11
C VAL A 148 1.58 -1.79 10.61
N GLN A 149 0.82 -0.94 11.30
CA GLN A 149 0.55 -1.05 12.73
C GLN A 149 -0.18 -2.37 13.05
N ASP A 150 -1.16 -2.74 12.23
CA ASP A 150 -1.89 -3.99 12.39
C ASP A 150 -1.00 -5.22 12.23
N PHE A 151 0.11 -5.16 11.48
CA PHE A 151 1.05 -6.27 11.32
C PHE A 151 2.38 -6.08 12.09
N GLN A 152 2.52 -5.03 12.92
CA GLN A 152 3.80 -4.70 13.55
C GLN A 152 4.31 -5.81 14.47
N ASP A 153 3.41 -6.58 15.09
CA ASP A 153 3.76 -7.71 15.94
C ASP A 153 4.36 -8.88 15.16
N GLN A 154 4.32 -8.82 13.82
CA GLN A 154 4.95 -9.78 12.92
C GLN A 154 6.33 -9.31 12.43
N ALA A 155 6.76 -8.11 12.80
CA ALA A 155 8.10 -7.62 12.51
C ALA A 155 9.16 -8.57 13.08
N GLY A 156 10.12 -9.00 12.25
CA GLY A 156 11.21 -9.88 12.67
C GLY A 156 10.84 -11.36 12.92
N LYS A 157 9.56 -11.76 12.78
CA LYS A 157 9.12 -13.16 12.99
C LYS A 157 9.43 -14.12 11.83
N ALA A 158 10.11 -13.65 10.78
CA ALA A 158 10.52 -14.48 9.64
C ALA A 158 11.44 -15.67 10.01
N GLY A 159 11.98 -15.73 11.24
CA GLY A 159 12.93 -16.75 11.68
C GLY A 159 12.59 -17.56 12.94
N LYS A 160 11.44 -17.35 13.60
CA LYS A 160 11.01 -18.17 14.74
C LYS A 160 9.71 -18.88 14.39
N ARG A 161 9.83 -20.07 13.78
CA ARG A 161 8.78 -21.07 13.93
C ARG A 161 9.00 -21.71 15.29
N ASP A 162 8.08 -21.45 16.19
CA ASP A 162 7.97 -22.14 17.46
C ASP A 162 7.97 -23.66 17.20
N VAL A 163 9.00 -24.33 17.72
CA VAL A 163 9.13 -25.80 17.76
C VAL A 163 8.23 -26.39 18.87
N GLU A 164 7.39 -25.56 19.50
CA GLU A 164 6.65 -25.91 20.71
C GLU A 164 5.28 -26.51 20.36
N GLY A 165 5.29 -27.71 19.77
CA GLY A 165 4.04 -28.43 19.48
C GLY A 165 4.17 -29.89 19.03
N ALA A 166 5.39 -30.45 18.92
CA ALA A 166 5.58 -31.79 18.37
C ALA A 166 5.82 -32.91 19.40
N GLU A 167 5.89 -32.63 20.71
CA GLU A 167 6.12 -33.67 21.72
C GLU A 167 4.86 -33.93 22.57
N ALA A 168 3.83 -34.48 21.93
CA ALA A 168 2.69 -35.06 22.63
C ALA A 168 2.11 -36.25 21.88
N VAL A 169 2.91 -37.29 21.61
CA VAL A 169 2.42 -38.67 21.38
C VAL A 169 3.59 -39.68 21.41
N ALA A 170 4.05 -40.08 22.61
CA ALA A 170 4.74 -41.36 22.79
C ALA A 170 4.79 -41.76 24.28
N ALA A 171 3.63 -42.05 24.85
CA ALA A 171 3.53 -42.98 25.96
C ALA A 171 2.52 -44.06 25.53
N ILE A 172 2.96 -45.32 25.48
CA ILE A 172 2.21 -46.57 25.76
C ILE A 172 3.13 -47.78 25.43
N GLU A 173 3.48 -48.51 26.50
CA GLU A 173 3.66 -49.99 26.64
C GLU A 173 4.61 -50.75 25.67
N VAL A 174 5.51 -51.66 26.06
CA VAL A 174 5.70 -52.57 27.22
C VAL A 174 7.20 -52.73 27.48
#